data_AF-A0A6T7YQX8-F1
#
_entry.id   AF-A0A6T7YQX8-F1
#
_cell.length_a   1.000
_cell.length_b   1.000
_cell.length_c   1.000
_cell.angle_alpha   90.00
_cell.angle_beta   90.00
_cell.angle_gamma   90.00
#
_symmetry.space_group_name_H-M   'P 1'
#
loop_
_entity.id
_entity.type
_entity.pdbx_description
1 polymer ?
#
loop_
_entity_poly.entity_id
_entity_poly.type
_entity_poly.pdbx_seq_one_letter_code
_entity_poly.pdbx_strand_id
1 'polypeptide(L)'
;MPSKTRAKEAKLSEFYAGMLEWQIYRAAKIPGPGAYDGNRDFKLPNGGHFSKVSSSLKGYCDDDIKRGLSTPGPADYPTPILPKAPGGRFNQSKSKSELDWIALRGPLTPGPADIPSIPPPRLSGGRFNLANPKSDVEWLMYHAAQMPGPGSYTIRPPSPPRGGRMTLARTKSEFDWIQLRAGKLPGPGQYGQPERKLGGGRFGISASKSELELVMQRAAQVPG
;
A
#
# COMPACT_ATOMS: atom_id res chain seq x y z
N MET A 1 -25.26 33.54 6.25
CA MET A 1 -25.60 32.14 6.60
C MET A 1 -25.11 31.23 5.48
N PRO A 2 -24.01 30.46 5.64
CA PRO A 2 -23.55 29.56 4.59
C PRO A 2 -24.57 28.43 4.37
N SER A 3 -24.86 28.12 3.10
CA SER A 3 -25.83 27.08 2.71
C SER A 3 -25.40 25.70 3.20
N LYS A 4 -26.37 24.86 3.60
CA LYS A 4 -26.13 23.50 4.11
C LYS A 4 -25.35 22.60 3.14
N THR A 5 -25.32 22.94 1.85
CA THR A 5 -24.54 22.28 0.80
C THR A 5 -23.03 22.55 0.95
N ARG A 6 -22.65 23.81 1.18
CA ARG A 6 -21.25 24.24 1.33
C ARG A 6 -20.54 23.62 2.54
N ALA A 7 -21.29 23.32 3.60
CA ALA A 7 -20.78 22.66 4.79
C ALA A 7 -20.48 21.15 4.58
N LYS A 8 -21.17 20.48 3.64
CA LYS A 8 -20.90 19.07 3.31
C LYS A 8 -19.68 18.94 2.41
N GLU A 9 -19.51 19.85 1.47
CA GLU A 9 -18.35 19.89 0.56
C GLU A 9 -17.04 20.15 1.31
N ALA A 10 -17.05 21.05 2.30
CA ALA A 10 -15.88 21.31 3.14
C ALA A 10 -15.41 20.07 3.93
N LYS A 11 -16.35 19.31 4.51
CA LYS A 11 -16.02 18.07 5.25
C LYS A 11 -15.45 16.98 4.36
N LEU A 12 -15.95 16.87 3.12
CA LEU A 12 -15.40 15.94 2.14
C LEU A 12 -13.97 16.34 1.74
N SER A 13 -13.71 17.64 1.51
CA SER A 13 -12.36 18.11 1.17
C SER A 13 -11.34 17.86 2.28
N GLU A 14 -11.72 18.05 3.54
CA GLU A 14 -10.84 17.80 4.69
C GLU A 14 -10.52 16.30 4.84
N PHE A 15 -11.51 15.43 4.60
CA PHE A 15 -11.30 13.98 4.63
C PHE A 15 -10.33 13.50 3.54
N TYR A 16 -10.49 14.00 2.31
CA TYR A 16 -9.58 13.65 1.21
C TYR A 16 -8.19 14.25 1.37
N ALA A 17 -8.07 15.45 1.96
CA ALA A 17 -6.78 16.05 2.29
C ALA A 17 -5.98 15.21 3.29
N GLY A 18 -6.62 14.75 4.38
CA GLY A 18 -5.97 13.88 5.37
C GLY A 18 -5.58 12.51 4.81
N MET A 19 -6.39 11.94 3.90
CA MET A 19 -6.06 10.66 3.25
C MET A 19 -4.87 10.80 2.29
N LEU A 20 -4.78 11.90 1.53
CA LEU A 20 -3.68 12.18 0.63
C LEU A 20 -2.37 12.37 1.39
N GLU A 21 -2.40 13.13 2.50
CA GLU A 21 -1.24 13.35 3.37
C GLU A 21 -0.74 12.03 4.00
N TRP A 22 -1.67 11.15 4.39
CA TRP A 22 -1.32 9.82 4.91
C TRP A 22 -0.74 8.87 3.85
N GLN A 23 -1.14 9.02 2.59
CA GLN A 23 -0.54 8.29 1.46
C GLN A 23 0.88 8.79 1.16
N ILE A 24 1.09 10.11 1.17
CA ILE A 24 2.42 10.72 0.97
C ILE A 24 3.38 10.31 2.09
N TYR A 25 2.93 10.30 3.35
CA TYR A 25 3.74 9.86 4.50
C TYR A 25 4.22 8.40 4.39
N ARG A 26 3.34 7.49 3.94
CA ARG A 26 3.72 6.08 3.73
C ARG A 26 4.68 5.91 2.56
N ALA A 27 4.45 6.61 1.45
CA ALA A 27 5.33 6.54 0.29
C ALA A 27 6.76 7.03 0.60
N ALA A 28 6.91 8.01 1.48
CA ALA A 28 8.22 8.49 1.92
C ALA A 28 8.99 7.50 2.82
N LYS A 29 8.29 6.60 3.52
CA LYS A 29 8.91 5.64 4.46
C LYS A 29 9.22 4.28 3.85
N ILE A 30 8.64 3.95 2.70
CA ILE A 30 8.91 2.68 2.02
C ILE A 30 10.06 2.95 1.04
N PRO A 31 11.24 2.36 1.23
CA PRO A 31 12.32 2.47 0.26
C PRO A 31 11.82 1.95 -1.09
N GLY A 32 12.01 2.75 -2.14
CA GLY A 32 11.59 2.39 -3.49
C GLY A 32 12.27 1.09 -3.96
N PRO A 33 11.70 0.40 -4.95
CA PRO A 33 12.33 -0.78 -5.54
C PRO A 33 13.69 -0.39 -6.14
N GLY A 34 14.77 -0.75 -5.45
CA GLY A 34 16.16 -0.36 -5.77
C GLY A 34 16.90 0.43 -4.68
N ALA A 35 16.20 0.92 -3.65
CA ALA A 35 16.79 1.58 -2.48
C ALA A 35 17.15 0.61 -1.34
N TYR A 36 16.94 -0.69 -1.54
CA TYR A 36 17.52 -1.72 -0.68
C TYR A 36 19.00 -1.84 -1.04
N ASP A 37 19.85 -1.36 -0.15
CA ASP A 37 21.30 -1.51 -0.20
C ASP A 37 21.69 -2.99 -0.03
N GLY A 38 21.69 -3.73 -1.15
CA GLY A 38 22.25 -5.08 -1.22
C GLY A 38 23.76 -5.12 -1.01
N ASN A 39 24.41 -3.98 -0.77
CA ASN A 39 25.87 -3.87 -0.65
C ASN A 39 26.32 -4.03 0.81
N ARG A 40 25.97 -5.18 1.41
CA ARG A 40 26.83 -5.74 2.45
C ARG A 40 27.84 -6.62 1.73
N ASP A 41 29.10 -6.22 1.74
CA ASP A 41 30.23 -7.03 1.29
C ASP A 41 30.31 -8.33 2.10
N PHE A 42 29.44 -9.29 1.81
CA PHE A 42 29.64 -10.67 2.22
C PHE A 42 30.72 -11.24 1.31
N LYS A 43 31.98 -11.04 1.68
CA LYS A 43 33.03 -11.95 1.25
C LYS A 43 32.66 -13.34 1.79
N LEU A 44 32.00 -14.13 0.94
CA LEU A 44 31.88 -15.56 1.15
C LEU A 44 33.30 -16.09 1.35
N PRO A 45 33.65 -16.66 2.52
CA PRO A 45 34.97 -17.22 2.69
C PRO A 45 35.09 -18.38 1.71
N ASN A 46 36.01 -18.23 0.75
CA ASN A 46 36.42 -19.30 -0.14
C ASN A 46 36.78 -20.52 0.72
N GLY A 47 36.18 -21.66 0.39
CA GLY A 47 36.21 -22.86 1.22
C GLY A 47 37.62 -23.28 1.65
N GLY A 48 37.71 -23.83 2.86
CA GLY A 48 38.91 -24.49 3.37
C GLY A 48 39.20 -24.17 4.83
N HIS A 49 39.30 -25.22 5.64
CA HIS A 49 39.75 -25.27 7.04
C HIS A 49 38.82 -24.73 8.13
N PHE A 50 38.14 -25.67 8.82
CA PHE A 50 37.76 -25.48 10.22
C PHE A 50 39.02 -25.47 11.08
N SER A 51 39.72 -24.34 11.12
CA SER A 51 40.72 -24.10 12.15
C SER A 51 40.00 -23.79 13.46
N LYS A 52 40.47 -24.43 14.53
CA LYS A 52 40.01 -24.27 15.90
C LYS A 52 39.76 -22.79 16.20
N VAL A 53 38.50 -22.39 16.32
CA VAL A 53 38.15 -21.01 16.67
C VAL A 53 38.66 -20.77 18.09
N SER A 54 39.67 -19.91 18.15
CA SER A 54 40.21 -19.31 19.35
C SER A 54 39.08 -18.91 20.31
N SER A 55 39.22 -19.28 21.57
CA SER A 55 38.32 -19.01 22.71
C SER A 55 38.20 -17.52 23.07
N SER A 56 38.33 -16.62 22.10
CA SER A 56 38.36 -15.17 22.28
C SER A 56 37.47 -14.41 21.29
N LEU A 57 36.83 -15.09 20.32
CA LEU A 57 35.80 -14.47 19.48
C LEU A 57 34.45 -14.65 20.18
N LYS A 58 34.04 -13.62 20.91
CA LYS A 58 32.74 -13.53 21.57
C LYS A 58 31.65 -13.82 20.54
N GLY A 59 31.06 -15.02 20.64
CA GLY A 59 30.08 -15.48 19.68
C GLY A 59 28.73 -14.79 19.90
N TYR A 60 27.88 -14.82 18.88
CA TYR A 60 26.48 -14.40 18.98
C TYR A 60 25.77 -14.98 20.21
N CYS A 61 26.12 -16.21 20.61
CA CYS A 61 25.61 -16.88 21.81
C CYS A 61 25.95 -16.13 23.12
N ASP A 62 27.16 -15.55 23.24
CA ASP A 62 27.53 -14.78 24.44
C ASP A 62 26.82 -13.43 24.50
N ASP A 63 26.37 -12.89 23.37
CA ASP A 63 25.56 -11.66 23.33
C ASP A 63 24.12 -11.95 23.75
N ASP A 64 23.55 -13.06 23.29
CA ASP A 64 22.20 -13.46 23.66
C ASP A 64 22.09 -13.86 25.13
N ILE A 65 23.11 -14.53 25.69
CA ILE A 65 23.18 -14.82 27.13
C ILE A 65 23.18 -13.51 27.93
N LYS A 66 23.99 -12.52 27.54
CA LYS A 66 24.01 -11.21 28.22
C LYS A 66 22.68 -10.45 28.09
N ARG A 67 22.02 -10.53 26.94
CA ARG A 67 20.71 -9.92 26.73
C ARG A 67 19.65 -10.57 27.61
N GLY A 68 19.59 -11.90 27.65
CA GLY A 68 18.67 -12.65 28.50
C GLY A 68 18.88 -12.36 29.99
N LEU A 69 20.13 -12.15 30.43
CA LEU A 69 20.45 -11.71 31.80
C LEU A 69 20.01 -10.27 32.10
N SER A 70 19.96 -9.39 31.08
CA SER A 70 19.63 -7.97 31.24
C SER A 70 18.13 -7.66 31.14
N THR A 71 17.34 -8.56 30.54
CA THR A 71 15.89 -8.39 30.44
C THR A 71 15.19 -9.03 31.63
N PRO A 72 14.46 -8.25 32.46
CA PRO A 72 13.65 -8.84 33.53
C PRO A 72 12.67 -9.86 32.95
N GLY A 73 12.45 -10.96 33.67
CA GLY A 73 11.46 -11.95 33.29
C GLY A 73 10.05 -11.35 33.25
N PRO A 74 9.09 -12.01 32.57
CA PRO A 74 7.71 -11.53 32.51
C PRO A 74 7.06 -11.32 33.89
N ALA A 75 7.56 -12.00 34.92
CA ALA A 75 7.12 -11.84 36.31
C ALA A 75 7.86 -10.75 37.10
N ASP A 76 9.01 -10.26 36.61
CA ASP A 76 9.83 -9.23 37.25
C ASP A 76 9.37 -7.81 36.89
N TYR A 77 8.41 -7.68 35.96
CA TYR A 77 7.77 -6.40 35.68
C TYR A 77 6.79 -6.06 36.80
N PRO A 78 6.89 -4.88 37.44
CA PRO A 78 5.94 -4.47 38.46
C PRO A 78 4.55 -4.34 37.85
N THR A 79 3.58 -5.09 38.39
CA THR A 79 2.18 -4.96 37.96
C THR A 79 1.66 -3.57 38.36
N PRO A 80 1.08 -2.78 37.45
CA PRO A 80 0.48 -1.51 37.82
C PRO A 80 -0.65 -1.77 38.81
N ILE A 81 -0.70 -0.99 39.90
CA ILE A 81 -1.79 -1.05 40.87
C ILE A 81 -3.04 -0.52 40.19
N LEU A 82 -3.88 -1.44 39.70
CA LEU A 82 -5.16 -1.09 39.09
C LEU A 82 -6.14 -0.70 40.21
N PRO A 83 -6.95 0.36 40.04
CA PRO A 83 -8.04 0.66 40.95
C PRO A 83 -8.99 -0.55 41.01
N LYS A 84 -9.42 -0.92 42.22
CA LYS A 84 -10.36 -2.04 42.42
C LYS A 84 -11.68 -1.71 41.72
N ALA A 85 -11.89 -2.27 40.54
CA ALA A 85 -13.13 -2.09 39.81
C ALA A 85 -14.29 -2.57 40.69
N PRO A 86 -15.37 -1.79 40.87
CA PRO A 86 -16.55 -2.28 41.54
C PRO A 86 -17.06 -3.49 40.75
N GLY A 87 -17.04 -4.68 41.35
CA GLY A 87 -17.46 -5.90 40.69
C GLY A 87 -18.85 -5.74 40.05
N GLY A 88 -18.98 -6.12 38.79
CA GLY A 88 -20.24 -6.00 38.06
C GLY A 88 -21.35 -6.80 38.75
N ARG A 89 -22.50 -6.17 38.95
CA ARG A 89 -23.71 -6.87 39.38
C ARG A 89 -24.26 -7.65 38.19
N PHE A 90 -24.10 -8.96 38.21
CA PHE A 90 -24.74 -9.83 37.21
C PHE A 90 -26.25 -9.83 37.43
N ASN A 91 -27.01 -9.73 36.34
CA ASN A 91 -28.46 -9.83 36.38
C ASN A 91 -28.85 -11.27 36.81
N GLN A 92 -29.54 -11.40 37.94
CA GLN A 92 -30.06 -12.68 38.45
C GLN A 92 -31.44 -13.02 37.87
N SER A 93 -31.87 -12.35 36.79
CA SER A 93 -33.14 -12.67 36.14
C SER A 93 -33.14 -14.12 35.68
N LYS A 94 -34.07 -14.90 36.22
CA LYS A 94 -34.36 -16.25 35.74
C LYS A 94 -35.13 -16.12 34.42
N SER A 95 -34.41 -15.91 33.32
CA SER A 95 -35.02 -16.04 32.00
C SER A 95 -35.54 -17.47 31.82
N LYS A 96 -36.66 -17.60 31.12
CA LYS A 96 -37.21 -18.92 30.78
C LYS A 96 -36.15 -19.71 30.01
N SER A 97 -35.83 -20.90 30.50
CA SER A 97 -34.93 -21.82 29.81
C SER A 97 -35.63 -22.43 28.59
N GLU A 98 -34.87 -23.04 27.69
CA GLU A 98 -35.44 -23.73 26.53
C GLU A 98 -36.45 -24.82 26.92
N LEU A 99 -36.22 -25.50 28.04
CA LEU A 99 -37.16 -26.47 28.61
C LEU A 99 -38.50 -25.85 29.00
N ASP A 100 -38.47 -24.64 29.58
CA ASP A 100 -39.68 -23.90 29.95
C ASP A 100 -40.45 -23.45 28.69
N TRP A 101 -39.73 -23.09 27.62
CA TRP A 101 -40.36 -22.81 26.31
C TRP A 101 -40.93 -24.06 25.63
N ILE A 102 -40.32 -25.23 25.79
CA ILE A 102 -40.85 -26.50 25.26
C ILE A 102 -42.11 -26.89 26.01
N ALA A 103 -42.11 -26.80 27.34
CA ALA A 103 -43.28 -27.10 28.18
C ALA A 103 -44.47 -26.19 27.86
N LEU A 104 -44.23 -24.91 27.56
CA LEU A 104 -45.29 -23.98 27.14
C LEU A 104 -45.84 -24.27 25.74
N ARG A 105 -45.00 -24.75 24.81
CA ARG A 105 -45.41 -25.01 23.42
C ARG A 105 -46.11 -26.36 23.25
N GLY A 106 -45.75 -27.37 24.03
CA GLY A 106 -46.34 -28.71 23.99
C GLY A 106 -47.88 -28.73 23.95
N PRO A 107 -48.61 -28.02 24.82
CA PRO A 107 -50.07 -27.99 24.79
C PRO A 107 -50.66 -27.16 23.64
N LEU A 108 -49.87 -26.30 22.97
CA LEU A 108 -50.30 -25.49 21.83
C LEU A 108 -50.14 -26.23 20.50
N THR A 109 -49.29 -27.25 20.47
CA THR A 109 -49.11 -28.10 19.29
C THR A 109 -50.05 -29.30 19.36
N PRO A 110 -50.98 -29.48 18.40
CA PRO A 110 -51.80 -30.67 18.34
C PRO A 110 -50.91 -31.92 18.26
N GLY A 111 -51.30 -32.99 18.94
CA GLY A 111 -50.60 -34.27 18.83
C GLY A 111 -50.71 -34.81 17.41
N PRO A 112 -49.86 -35.76 17.01
CA PRO A 112 -49.95 -36.39 15.68
C PRO A 112 -51.30 -37.08 15.43
N ALA A 113 -52.02 -37.48 16.50
CA ALA A 113 -53.37 -38.02 16.44
C ALA A 113 -54.47 -36.95 16.25
N ASP A 114 -54.18 -35.68 16.59
CA ASP A 114 -55.12 -34.56 16.48
C ASP A 114 -55.03 -33.86 15.12
N ILE A 115 -54.05 -34.24 14.28
CA ILE A 115 -53.94 -33.74 12.92
C ILE A 115 -55.05 -34.38 12.08
N PRO A 116 -56.02 -33.61 11.56
CA PRO A 116 -57.07 -34.18 10.73
C PRO A 116 -56.44 -34.84 9.50
N SER A 117 -56.76 -36.11 9.26
CA SER A 117 -56.36 -36.81 8.04
C SER A 117 -57.10 -36.17 6.87
N ILE A 118 -56.43 -35.26 6.17
CA ILE A 118 -56.93 -34.70 4.92
C ILE A 118 -56.84 -35.84 3.90
N PRO A 119 -57.96 -36.34 3.35
CA PRO A 119 -57.90 -37.34 2.29
C PRO A 119 -57.06 -36.75 1.15
N PRO A 120 -56.13 -37.53 0.57
CA PRO A 120 -55.31 -37.02 -0.53
C PRO A 120 -56.25 -36.47 -1.60
N PRO A 121 -55.97 -35.27 -2.15
CA PRO A 121 -56.77 -34.76 -3.25
C PRO A 121 -56.81 -35.85 -4.33
N ARG A 122 -57.99 -36.09 -4.92
CA ARG A 122 -58.14 -37.00 -6.06
C ARG A 122 -57.38 -36.41 -7.24
N LEU A 123 -56.06 -36.60 -7.25
CA LEU A 123 -55.18 -36.25 -8.35
C LEU A 123 -55.59 -37.15 -9.50
N SER A 124 -56.36 -36.60 -10.44
CA SER A 124 -56.52 -37.21 -11.77
C SER A 124 -55.10 -37.53 -12.26
N GLY A 125 -54.82 -38.81 -12.45
CA GLY A 125 -53.48 -39.29 -12.78
C GLY A 125 -52.92 -38.49 -13.93
N GLY A 126 -51.86 -37.73 -13.68
CA GLY A 126 -51.18 -36.97 -14.71
C GLY A 126 -50.75 -37.91 -15.81
N ARG A 127 -51.09 -37.59 -17.06
CA ARG A 127 -50.64 -38.33 -18.23
C ARG A 127 -49.12 -38.14 -18.31
N PHE A 128 -48.36 -39.12 -17.87
CA PHE A 128 -46.90 -39.07 -17.92
C PHE A 128 -46.48 -38.87 -19.37
N ASN A 129 -45.69 -37.83 -19.63
CA ASN A 129 -45.15 -37.61 -20.95
C ASN A 129 -44.18 -38.76 -21.26
N LEU A 130 -44.53 -39.59 -22.25
CA LEU A 130 -43.67 -40.68 -22.75
C LEU A 130 -42.54 -40.16 -23.66
N ALA A 131 -42.37 -38.84 -23.77
CA ALA A 131 -41.23 -38.26 -24.45
C ALA A 131 -39.95 -38.81 -23.81
N ASN A 132 -39.08 -39.41 -24.63
CA ASN A 132 -37.74 -39.81 -24.22
C ASN A 132 -36.86 -38.55 -24.27
N PRO A 133 -36.62 -37.85 -23.14
CA PRO A 133 -35.75 -36.69 -23.17
C PRO A 133 -34.35 -37.12 -23.57
N LYS A 134 -33.62 -36.23 -24.25
CA LYS A 134 -32.22 -36.48 -24.57
C LYS A 134 -31.45 -36.77 -23.29
N SER A 135 -30.69 -37.85 -23.30
CA SER A 135 -29.68 -38.17 -22.31
C SER A 135 -28.54 -37.15 -22.35
N ASP A 136 -27.74 -37.06 -21.29
CA ASP A 136 -26.61 -36.11 -21.21
C ASP A 136 -25.61 -36.29 -22.36
N VAL A 137 -25.42 -37.53 -22.82
CA VAL A 137 -24.56 -37.85 -23.97
C VAL A 137 -25.15 -37.27 -25.26
N GLU A 138 -26.47 -37.38 -25.46
CA GLU A 138 -27.16 -36.79 -26.60
C GLU A 138 -27.14 -35.27 -26.57
N TRP A 139 -27.24 -34.66 -25.40
CA TRP A 139 -27.05 -33.22 -25.22
C TRP A 139 -25.62 -32.80 -25.59
N LEU A 140 -24.60 -33.53 -25.12
CA LEU A 140 -23.21 -33.22 -25.41
C LEU A 140 -22.91 -33.30 -26.91
N MET A 141 -23.37 -34.36 -27.58
CA MET A 141 -23.24 -34.50 -29.03
C MET A 141 -23.99 -33.39 -29.78
N TYR A 142 -25.20 -33.05 -29.35
CA TYR A 142 -25.98 -31.98 -29.94
C TYR A 142 -25.27 -30.64 -29.82
N HIS A 143 -24.74 -30.30 -28.64
CA HIS A 143 -24.01 -29.05 -28.43
C HIS A 143 -22.70 -29.01 -29.21
N ALA A 144 -21.95 -30.11 -29.25
CA ALA A 144 -20.71 -30.21 -30.02
C ALA A 144 -20.96 -29.99 -31.51
N ALA A 145 -22.06 -30.51 -32.06
CA ALA A 145 -22.45 -30.30 -33.46
C ALA A 145 -22.83 -28.85 -33.78
N GLN A 146 -23.32 -28.09 -32.80
CA GLN A 146 -23.68 -26.67 -32.98
C GLN A 146 -22.47 -25.72 -32.85
N MET A 147 -21.37 -26.18 -32.25
CA MET A 147 -20.18 -25.36 -32.11
C MET A 147 -19.36 -25.42 -33.41
N PRO A 148 -18.95 -24.26 -33.97
CA PRO A 148 -18.05 -24.24 -35.10
C PRO A 148 -16.72 -24.89 -34.72
N GLY A 149 -16.13 -25.65 -35.65
CA GLY A 149 -14.82 -26.26 -35.44
C GLY A 149 -13.73 -25.20 -35.19
N PRO A 150 -12.58 -25.57 -34.60
CA PRO A 150 -11.52 -24.61 -34.26
C PRO A 150 -10.99 -23.82 -35.47
N GLY A 151 -11.09 -24.36 -36.69
CA GLY A 151 -10.74 -23.66 -37.94
C GLY A 151 -11.86 -22.85 -38.58
N SER A 152 -13.09 -22.92 -38.06
CA SER A 152 -14.27 -22.22 -38.60
C SER A 152 -14.45 -20.83 -38.00
N TYR A 153 -13.65 -20.46 -37.01
CA TYR A 153 -13.63 -19.11 -36.46
C TYR A 153 -12.86 -18.16 -37.39
N THR A 154 -13.58 -17.36 -38.17
CA THR A 154 -12.97 -16.28 -38.96
C THR A 154 -12.52 -15.16 -38.02
N ILE A 155 -11.27 -15.22 -37.57
CA ILE A 155 -10.62 -14.11 -36.86
C ILE A 155 -10.39 -13.02 -37.90
N ARG A 156 -11.23 -11.97 -37.90
CA ARG A 156 -10.92 -10.77 -38.70
C ARG A 156 -9.61 -10.21 -38.15
N PRO A 157 -8.58 -10.01 -38.99
CA PRO A 157 -7.37 -9.34 -38.53
C PRO A 157 -7.78 -7.97 -37.96
N PRO A 158 -7.20 -7.56 -36.82
CA PRO A 158 -7.47 -6.23 -36.29
C PRO A 158 -7.18 -5.20 -37.38
N SER A 159 -8.10 -4.24 -37.58
CA SER A 159 -7.84 -3.13 -38.49
C SER A 159 -6.48 -2.54 -38.15
N PRO A 160 -5.60 -2.29 -39.15
CA PRO A 160 -4.37 -1.59 -38.87
C PRO A 160 -4.71 -0.26 -38.17
N PRO A 161 -3.91 0.17 -37.18
CA PRO A 161 -4.13 1.44 -36.52
C PRO A 161 -4.15 2.53 -37.59
N ARG A 162 -5.23 3.31 -37.61
CA ARG A 162 -5.36 4.46 -38.51
C ARG A 162 -4.20 5.39 -38.18
N GLY A 163 -3.19 5.44 -39.05
CA GLY A 163 -1.97 6.20 -38.81
C GLY A 163 -2.30 7.62 -38.36
N GLY A 164 -1.65 8.07 -37.28
CA GLY A 164 -1.87 9.41 -36.75
C GLY A 164 -1.65 10.45 -37.84
N ARG A 165 -2.61 11.38 -37.99
CA ARG A 165 -2.40 12.56 -38.84
C ARG A 165 -1.29 13.39 -38.21
N MET A 166 -0.10 13.31 -38.77
CA MET A 166 0.97 14.26 -38.50
C MET A 166 0.44 15.62 -38.94
N THR A 167 0.10 16.50 -38.01
CA THR A 167 -0.25 17.87 -38.38
C THR A 167 1.02 18.56 -38.87
N LEU A 168 0.98 19.17 -40.06
CA LEU A 168 2.02 20.11 -40.54
C LEU A 168 2.06 21.41 -39.71
N ALA A 169 1.48 21.39 -38.51
CA ALA A 169 1.49 22.53 -37.62
C ALA A 169 2.95 22.82 -37.29
N ARG A 170 3.43 23.98 -37.75
CA ARG A 170 4.69 24.56 -37.30
C ARG A 170 4.56 24.83 -35.81
N THR A 171 4.91 23.85 -34.98
CA THR A 171 5.09 24.05 -33.55
C THR A 171 6.17 25.11 -33.38
N LYS A 172 5.94 26.04 -32.45
CA LYS A 172 6.90 27.09 -32.11
C LYS A 172 8.27 26.45 -31.85
N SER A 173 9.30 27.00 -32.50
CA SER A 173 10.68 26.55 -32.30
C SER A 173 11.14 26.91 -30.88
N GLU A 174 12.21 26.28 -30.38
CA GLU A 174 12.77 26.65 -29.07
C GLU A 174 13.13 28.14 -29.01
N PHE A 175 13.55 28.70 -30.15
CA PHE A 175 13.82 30.14 -30.30
C PHE A 175 12.55 30.99 -30.06
N ASP A 176 11.41 30.60 -30.65
CA ASP A 176 10.13 31.27 -30.42
C ASP A 176 9.71 31.21 -28.94
N TRP A 177 9.98 30.09 -28.26
CA TRP A 177 9.71 29.92 -26.84
C TRP A 177 10.63 30.77 -25.96
N ILE A 178 11.91 30.90 -26.31
CA ILE A 178 12.85 31.78 -25.61
C ILE A 178 12.41 33.24 -25.74
N GLN A 179 12.05 33.68 -26.93
CA GLN A 179 11.60 35.06 -27.16
C GLN A 179 10.30 35.37 -26.40
N LEU A 180 9.34 34.44 -26.41
CA LEU A 180 8.10 34.56 -25.63
C LEU A 180 8.35 34.63 -24.12
N ARG A 181 9.31 33.87 -23.60
CA ARG A 181 9.68 33.91 -22.18
C ARG A 181 10.39 35.21 -21.82
N ALA A 182 11.35 35.64 -22.65
CA ALA A 182 12.11 36.87 -22.44
C ALA A 182 11.20 38.10 -22.41
N GLY A 183 10.20 38.19 -23.31
CA GLY A 183 9.25 39.30 -23.31
C GLY A 183 8.31 39.35 -22.10
N LYS A 184 8.17 38.25 -21.35
CA LYS A 184 7.34 38.17 -20.13
C LYS A 184 8.12 38.45 -18.85
N LEU A 185 9.46 38.41 -18.90
CA LEU A 185 10.30 38.65 -17.73
C LEU A 185 10.65 40.14 -17.67
N PRO A 186 10.49 40.79 -16.51
CA PRO A 186 10.99 42.16 -16.34
C PRO A 186 12.52 42.18 -16.50
N GLY A 187 13.05 43.30 -16.97
CA GLY A 187 14.49 43.49 -17.11
C GLY A 187 15.20 43.38 -15.75
N PRO A 188 16.51 43.07 -15.73
CA PRO A 188 17.27 42.78 -14.50
C PRO A 188 17.27 43.91 -13.43
N GLY A 189 16.83 45.13 -13.76
CA GLY A 189 16.63 46.24 -12.82
C GLY A 189 15.16 46.58 -12.47
N GLN A 190 14.19 45.88 -13.07
CA GLN A 190 12.75 46.07 -12.82
C GLN A 190 12.18 45.07 -11.81
N TYR A 191 12.97 44.09 -11.40
CA TYR A 191 12.67 43.31 -10.20
C TYR A 191 12.79 44.26 -9.00
N GLY A 192 11.67 44.57 -8.34
CA GLY A 192 11.67 45.40 -7.15
C GLY A 192 12.59 44.80 -6.07
N GLN A 193 13.79 45.35 -5.93
CA GLN A 193 14.71 44.96 -4.87
C GLN A 193 14.22 45.62 -3.58
N PRO A 194 14.05 44.87 -2.47
CA PRO A 194 13.86 45.52 -1.18
C PRO A 194 15.13 46.32 -0.86
N GLU A 195 15.00 47.61 -0.48
CA GLU A 195 16.12 48.45 -0.06
C GLU A 195 16.88 47.78 1.09
N ARG A 196 17.97 47.07 0.77
CA ARG A 196 18.93 46.59 1.75
C ARG A 196 19.98 47.68 1.91
N LYS A 197 19.93 48.43 3.01
CA LYS A 197 21.06 49.26 3.47
C LYS A 197 22.23 48.34 3.84
N LEU A 198 23.02 47.96 2.85
CA LEU A 198 24.25 47.20 3.06
C LEU A 198 25.33 48.18 3.54
N GLY A 199 25.59 48.16 4.84
CA GLY A 199 26.76 48.84 5.43
C GLY A 199 28.04 48.33 4.77
N GLY A 200 28.91 49.24 4.36
CA GLY A 200 30.13 48.95 3.60
C GLY A 200 31.11 48.07 4.40
N GLY A 201 31.23 46.81 3.98
CA GLY A 201 32.25 45.88 4.48
C GLY A 201 33.48 45.89 3.58
N ARG A 202 34.64 46.24 4.13
CA ARG A 202 35.95 46.18 3.46
C ARG A 202 36.41 44.72 3.36
N PHE A 203 36.49 44.17 2.15
CA PHE A 203 37.18 42.90 1.92
C PHE A 203 38.69 43.11 2.08
N GLY A 204 39.32 42.38 3.00
CA GLY A 204 40.71 42.56 3.39
C GLY A 204 41.68 42.28 2.23
N ILE A 205 42.59 43.21 1.98
CA ILE A 205 43.70 43.08 1.04
C ILE A 205 44.84 42.30 1.73
N SER A 206 44.55 41.08 2.22
CA SER A 206 45.63 40.20 2.65
C SER A 206 46.37 39.75 1.40
N ALA A 207 47.56 40.31 1.18
CA ALA A 207 48.51 39.88 0.17
C ALA A 207 48.96 38.45 0.51
N SER A 208 48.12 37.47 0.17
CA SER A 208 48.51 36.08 0.14
C SER A 208 49.58 35.94 -0.94
N LYS A 209 50.72 35.36 -0.57
CA LYS A 209 51.82 35.14 -1.51
C LYS A 209 51.31 34.38 -2.72
N SER A 210 51.61 34.89 -3.90
CA SER A 210 51.23 34.22 -5.16
C SER A 210 51.88 32.83 -5.23
N GLU A 211 51.26 31.89 -5.92
CA GLU A 211 51.81 30.53 -6.04
C GLU A 211 53.25 30.51 -6.59
N LEU A 212 53.57 31.47 -7.46
CA LEU A 212 54.90 31.65 -8.02
C LEU A 212 55.94 32.00 -6.94
N GLU A 213 55.57 32.88 -6.01
CA GLU A 213 56.40 33.27 -4.87
C GLU A 213 56.65 32.07 -3.92
N LEU A 214 55.64 31.23 -3.70
CA LEU A 214 55.78 30.00 -2.91
C LEU A 214 56.71 28.98 -3.58
N VAL A 215 56.66 28.83 -4.92
CA VAL A 215 57.54 27.93 -5.68
C VAL A 215 58.99 28.39 -5.61
N MET A 216 59.26 29.68 -5.79
CA MET A 216 60.63 30.24 -5.66
C MET A 216 61.20 30.02 -4.26
N GLN A 217 60.37 30.22 -3.22
CA GLN A 217 60.80 30.04 -1.84
C GLN A 217 61.13 28.57 -1.51
N ARG A 218 60.40 27.61 -2.10
CA ARG A 218 60.73 26.17 -1.99
C ARG A 218 62.01 25.81 -2.73
N ALA A 219 62.21 26.34 -3.94
CA ALA A 219 63.41 26.09 -4.73
C ALA A 219 64.68 26.59 -4.00
N ALA A 220 64.60 27.73 -3.32
CA ALA A 220 65.72 28.28 -2.54
C ALA A 220 66.12 27.43 -1.32
N GLN A 221 65.26 26.51 -0.85
CA GLN A 221 65.54 25.64 0.31
C GLN A 221 66.09 24.26 -0.09
N VAL A 222 66.17 23.95 -1.39
CA VAL A 222 66.76 22.70 -1.88
C VAL A 222 68.23 22.97 -2.24
N PRO A 223 69.21 22.55 -1.43
CA PRO A 223 70.62 22.66 -1.80
C PRO A 223 70.93 21.74 -2.98
N GLY A 224 71.57 22.30 -4.01
CA GLY A 224 72.21 21.60 -5.12
C GLY A 224 73.66 22.04 -5.23
#